data_AF-A0A846WP61-F1
#
_entry.id   AF-A0A846WP61-F1
#
_cell.length_a   1.000
_cell.length_b   1.000
_cell.length_c   1.000
_cell.angle_alpha   90.00
_cell.angle_beta   90.00
_cell.angle_gamma   90.00
#
_symmetry.space_group_name_H-M   'P 1'
#
loop_
_entity.id
_entity.type
_entity.pdbx_description
1 polymer ?
#
loop_
_entity_poly.entity_id
_entity_poly.type
_entity_poly.pdbx_seq_one_letter_code
_entity_poly.pdbx_strand_id
1 'polypeptide(L)' 'MLEDLNKAAKKVGLSVAPGKKKDLYSVRKVKNGKLVAKNISPDEVKALIKDRK' A
#
# COMPACT_ATOMS: atom_id res chain seq x y z
N MET A 1 -1.20 7.92 -9.90
CA MET A 1 -0.17 7.10 -9.22
C MET A 1 -0.66 6.45 -7.92
N LEU A 2 -1.12 7.22 -6.93
CA LEU A 2 -1.64 6.64 -5.66
C LEU A 2 -2.90 5.77 -5.87
N GLU A 3 -3.83 6.21 -6.73
CA GLU A 3 -5.05 5.45 -7.04
C GLU A 3 -4.75 4.10 -7.71
N ASP A 4 -3.81 4.08 -8.65
CA ASP A 4 -3.37 2.84 -9.33
C ASP A 4 -2.74 1.84 -8.34
N LEU A 5 -1.85 2.33 -7.48
CA LEU A 5 -1.24 1.54 -6.41
C LEU A 5 -2.30 1.00 -5.44
N ASN A 6 -3.25 1.83 -5.03
CA ASN A 6 -4.33 1.42 -4.14
C ASN A 6 -5.25 0.39 -4.82
N LYS A 7 -5.55 0.55 -6.11
CA LYS A 7 -6.36 -0.40 -6.89
C LYS A 7 -5.67 -1.75 -7.03
N ALA A 8 -4.36 -1.76 -7.29
CA ALA A 8 -3.55 -2.99 -7.33
C ALA A 8 -3.46 -3.65 -5.95
N ALA A 9 -3.25 -2.86 -4.89
CA ALA A 9 -3.22 -3.35 -3.52
C ALA A 9 -4.56 -3.97 -3.09
N LYS A 10 -5.69 -3.37 -3.46
CA LYS A 10 -7.02 -3.89 -3.09
C LYS A 10 -7.27 -5.27 -3.68
N LYS A 11 -6.71 -5.59 -4.86
CA LYS A 11 -6.79 -6.95 -5.45
C LYS A 11 -6.12 -8.01 -4.57
N VAL A 12 -5.10 -7.65 -3.81
CA VAL A 12 -4.38 -8.56 -2.88
C VAL A 12 -4.78 -8.33 -1.41
N GLY A 13 -5.92 -7.67 -1.16
CA GLY A 13 -6.44 -7.43 0.19
C GLY A 13 -5.70 -6.35 0.99
N LEU A 14 -4.97 -5.46 0.30
CA LEU A 14 -4.24 -4.33 0.87
C LEU A 14 -4.87 -2.98 0.46
N SER A 15 -4.68 -1.95 1.26
CA SER A 15 -5.10 -0.58 0.95
C SER A 15 -3.91 0.33 1.13
N VAL A 16 -3.67 1.19 0.15
CA VAL A 16 -2.58 2.16 0.13
C VAL A 16 -3.17 3.53 0.41
N ALA A 17 -2.62 4.22 1.40
CA ALA A 17 -2.96 5.57 1.79
C ALA A 17 -1.73 6.47 1.70
N PRO A 18 -1.90 7.79 1.48
CA PRO A 18 -0.79 8.72 1.53
C PRO A 18 -0.15 8.73 2.93
N GLY A 19 1.17 8.72 2.96
CA GLY A 19 1.97 8.79 4.17
C GLY A 19 2.09 10.22 4.70
N LYS A 20 2.66 10.34 5.90
CA LYS A 20 2.84 11.64 6.58
C LYS A 20 3.93 12.52 5.94
N LYS A 21 4.81 11.93 5.14
CA LYS A 21 5.84 12.63 4.36
C LYS A 21 5.50 12.58 2.88
N LYS A 22 5.96 13.60 2.15
CA LYS A 22 5.84 13.69 0.70
C LYS A 22 6.47 12.46 0.06
N ASP A 23 5.81 11.90 -0.96
CA ASP A 23 6.22 10.69 -1.68
C ASP A 23 6.26 9.36 -0.89
N LEU A 24 5.78 9.35 0.35
CA LEU A 24 5.65 8.11 1.12
C LEU A 24 4.20 7.65 1.19
N TYR A 25 4.04 6.35 1.38
CA TYR A 25 2.77 5.67 1.44
C TYR A 25 2.67 4.83 2.71
N SER A 26 1.44 4.55 3.12
CA SER A 26 1.12 3.62 4.19
C SER A 26 0.21 2.52 3.66
N VAL A 27 0.50 1.29 4.03
CA VAL A 27 -0.23 0.11 3.58
C VAL A 27 -0.93 -0.53 4.77
N ARG A 28 -2.23 -0.79 4.60
CA ARG A 28 -3.09 -1.45 5.60
C ARG A 28 -3.79 -2.65 4.99
N LYS A 29 -4.18 -3.62 5.81
CA LYS A 29 -5.08 -4.70 5.35
C LYS A 29 -6.48 -4.13 5.15
N VAL A 30 -7.13 -4.45 4.02
CA VAL A 30 -8.52 -4.05 3.75
C VAL A 30 -9.46 -4.69 4.77
N LYS A 31 -9.26 -5.97 5.09
CA LYS A 31 -10.18 -6.75 5.93
C LYS A 31 -10.32 -6.23 7.37
N ASN A 32 -9.24 -5.71 7.97
CA ASN A 32 -9.22 -5.39 9.40
C ASN A 32 -8.53 -4.07 9.72
N GLY A 33 -8.19 -3.26 8.71
CA GLY A 33 -7.48 -1.99 8.89
C GLY A 33 -6.06 -2.07 9.48
N LYS A 34 -5.56 -3.28 9.76
CA LYS A 34 -4.25 -3.52 10.39
C LYS A 34 -3.13 -2.92 9.55
N LEU A 35 -2.28 -2.11 10.18
CA LEU A 35 -1.11 -1.53 9.56
C LEU A 35 -0.13 -2.65 9.15
N VAL A 36 0.25 -2.66 7.89
CA VAL A 36 1.25 -3.59 7.34
C VAL A 36 2.58 -2.86 7.22
N ALA A 37 2.55 -1.66 6.66
CA ALA A 37 3.73 -0.81 6.51
C ALA A 37 3.33 0.67 6.58
N LYS A 38 4.26 1.52 7.03
CA LYS A 38 4.13 2.98 7.02
C LYS A 38 5.42 3.59 6.52
N ASN A 39 5.34 4.78 5.92
CA ASN A 39 6.49 5.51 5.41
C ASN A 39 7.31 4.73 4.36
N ILE A 40 6.63 4.03 3.45
CA ILE A 40 7.29 3.27 2.39
C ILE A 40 7.13 3.94 1.02
N SER A 41 8.13 3.77 0.18
CA SER A 41 8.16 4.30 -1.18
C SER A 41 7.14 3.59 -2.09
N PRO A 42 6.74 4.17 -3.23
CA PRO A 42 5.82 3.52 -4.17
C PRO A 42 6.36 2.21 -4.74
N ASP A 43 7.68 2.06 -4.84
CA ASP A 43 8.34 0.83 -5.30
C ASP A 43 8.21 -0.30 -4.27
N GLU A 44 8.41 0.00 -2.98
CA GLU A 44 8.21 -0.92 -1.86
C GLU A 44 6.74 -1.39 -1.78
N VAL A 45 5.79 -0.48 -2.04
CA VAL A 45 4.36 -0.83 -2.13
C VAL A 45 4.15 -1.83 -3.27
N LYS A 46 4.75 -1.62 -4.45
CA LYS A 46 4.67 -2.57 -5.56
C LYS A 46 5.28 -3.92 -5.21
N ALA A 47 6.43 -3.94 -4.54
CA ALA A 47 7.07 -5.16 -4.08
C ALA A 47 6.14 -5.95 -3.13
N LEU A 48 5.53 -5.27 -2.16
CA LEU A 48 4.54 -5.86 -1.24
C LEU A 48 3.30 -6.41 -1.94
N ILE A 49 2.84 -5.74 -3.00
CA ILE A 49 1.70 -6.21 -3.80
C ILE A 49 2.11 -7.45 -4.61
N LYS A 50 3.33 -7.48 -5.15
CA LYS A 50 3.85 -8.57 -5.98
C LYS A 50 4.17 -9.82 -5.16
N ASP A 51 4.71 -9.68 -3.96
CA ASP A 51 4.98 -10.77 -3.01
C ASP A 51 3.70 -11.52 -2.60
N ARG A 52 2.56 -10.82 -2.58
CA ARG A 52 1.25 -11.41 -2.27
C ARG A 52 0.45 -11.91 -3.46
N LYS A 53 0.96 -11.78 -4.69
CA LYS A 53 0.29 -12.23 -5.90
C LYS A 53 0.59 -13.71 -6.14
#